data_AF-A0A0D6SHC2-F1
#
_entry.id   AF-A0A0D6SHC2-F1
#
_cell.length_a   1.000
_cell.length_b   1.000
_cell.length_c   1.000
_cell.angle_alpha   90.00
_cell.angle_beta   90.00
_cell.angle_gamma   90.00
#
_symmetry.space_group_name_H-M   'P 1'
#
loop_
_entity.id
_entity.type
_entity.pdbx_description
1 polymer ?
#
loop_
_entity_poly.entity_id
_entity_poly.type
_entity_poly.pdbx_seq_one_letter_code
_entity_poly.pdbx_strand_id
1 'polypeptide(L)'
;MQGRPAWRQLLPAGFAGFDPEQPCGYWPSLWRRWLGYRDSDPAFAAFLAFLESLPGQPELSREALTEQLAVHLARPRNRFFLFVVWFFREGAQPTPLASLPDLSALLGESHWATFRRWHRKYHTDFVALQCLQAWERQPEVKAAYQYRGVDLSGALDYQAFPRMLDSLFNAFSAE
;
A
#
# COMPACT_ATOMS: atom_id res chain seq x y z
N MET A 1 3.21 -13.58 -31.99
CA MET A 1 2.45 -13.17 -30.79
C MET A 1 2.91 -11.77 -30.43
N GLN A 2 2.08 -10.74 -30.64
CA GLN A 2 2.41 -9.38 -30.23
C GLN A 2 2.55 -9.35 -28.71
N GLY A 3 3.75 -9.02 -28.23
CA GLY A 3 4.05 -8.93 -26.81
C GLY A 3 3.10 -7.94 -26.16
N ARG A 4 2.47 -8.33 -25.04
CA ARG A 4 1.69 -7.40 -24.22
C ARG A 4 2.58 -6.20 -23.88
N PRO A 5 2.07 -4.95 -23.92
CA PRO A 5 2.89 -3.78 -23.65
C PRO A 5 3.58 -3.91 -22.29
N ALA A 6 4.89 -3.58 -22.25
CA ALA A 6 5.75 -3.78 -21.07
C ALA A 6 5.17 -3.13 -19.79
N TRP A 7 4.37 -2.08 -19.94
CA TRP A 7 3.72 -1.43 -18.81
C TRP A 7 2.64 -2.28 -18.13
N ARG A 8 2.06 -3.31 -18.77
CA ARG A 8 1.11 -4.23 -18.12
C ARG A 8 1.77 -5.08 -17.05
N GLN A 9 3.09 -5.26 -17.10
CA GLN A 9 3.87 -5.83 -16.00
C GLN A 9 4.11 -4.82 -14.87
N LEU A 10 3.64 -3.58 -14.99
CA LEU A 10 3.78 -2.55 -13.96
C LEU A 10 2.54 -2.51 -13.06
N LEU A 11 1.33 -2.73 -13.55
CA LEU A 11 0.18 -2.90 -12.64
C LEU A 11 0.30 -4.21 -11.83
N PRO A 12 -0.33 -4.30 -10.65
CA PRO A 12 -0.37 -5.55 -9.91
C PRO A 12 -0.88 -6.72 -10.75
N ALA A 13 -0.36 -7.91 -10.47
CA ALA A 13 -0.79 -9.11 -11.17
C ALA A 13 -2.30 -9.32 -10.94
N GLY A 14 -3.06 -9.57 -12.01
CA GLY A 14 -4.50 -9.77 -11.91
C GLY A 14 -5.32 -8.48 -11.75
N PHE A 15 -4.73 -7.29 -11.96
CA PHE A 15 -5.48 -6.04 -11.97
C PHE A 15 -6.61 -6.08 -13.01
N ALA A 16 -7.85 -6.21 -12.53
CA ALA A 16 -9.07 -6.23 -13.33
C ALA A 16 -10.06 -5.12 -12.92
N GLY A 17 -9.82 -4.45 -11.79
CA GLY A 17 -10.66 -3.38 -11.26
C GLY A 17 -10.41 -3.14 -9.77
N PHE A 18 -11.12 -2.16 -9.20
CA PHE A 18 -11.11 -1.90 -7.75
C PHE A 18 -12.44 -2.32 -7.12
N ASP A 19 -12.48 -3.54 -6.59
CA ASP A 19 -13.63 -4.07 -5.87
C ASP A 19 -13.49 -3.81 -4.35
N PRO A 20 -14.46 -3.12 -3.71
CA PRO A 20 -14.47 -2.93 -2.25
C PRO A 20 -14.49 -4.23 -1.44
N GLU A 21 -15.04 -5.31 -2.00
CA GLU A 21 -15.14 -6.61 -1.33
C GLU A 21 -13.84 -7.43 -1.45
N GLN A 22 -12.93 -7.04 -2.35
CA GLN A 22 -11.62 -7.67 -2.47
C GLN A 22 -10.64 -7.06 -1.46
N PRO A 23 -9.95 -7.89 -0.64
CA PRO A 23 -8.91 -7.38 0.25
C PRO A 23 -7.67 -6.99 -0.56
N CYS A 24 -7.42 -5.69 -0.74
CA CYS A 24 -6.11 -5.21 -1.18
C CYS A 24 -5.21 -5.03 0.05
N GLY A 25 -4.42 -6.06 0.36
CA GLY A 25 -3.52 -5.97 1.49
C GLY A 25 -4.24 -6.03 2.84
N TYR A 26 -3.43 -5.92 3.89
CA TYR A 26 -3.71 -6.27 5.28
C TYR A 26 -4.97 -5.65 5.93
N TRP A 27 -5.54 -4.57 5.37
CA TRP A 27 -6.67 -3.84 5.97
C TRP A 27 -7.85 -3.63 5.01
N PRO A 28 -8.79 -4.59 4.95
CA PRO A 28 -10.00 -4.49 4.11
C PRO A 28 -10.87 -3.25 4.40
N SER A 29 -10.93 -2.79 5.66
CA SER A 29 -11.68 -1.58 6.04
C SER A 29 -11.04 -0.31 5.49
N LEU A 30 -9.71 -0.22 5.53
CA LEU A 30 -8.96 0.90 4.97
C LEU A 30 -9.07 0.91 3.45
N TRP A 31 -9.03 -0.27 2.81
CA TRP A 31 -9.27 -0.41 1.38
C TRP A 31 -10.66 0.09 0.97
N ARG A 32 -11.72 -0.39 1.64
CA ARG A 32 -13.10 0.09 1.43
C ARG A 32 -13.21 1.61 1.61
N ARG A 33 -12.57 2.16 2.65
CA ARG A 33 -12.54 3.61 2.88
C ARG A 33 -11.85 4.36 1.74
N TRP A 34 -10.72 3.84 1.24
CA TRP A 34 -10.03 4.44 0.09
C TRP A 34 -10.91 4.46 -1.15
N LEU A 35 -11.55 3.33 -1.48
CA LEU A 35 -12.43 3.26 -2.64
C LEU A 35 -13.69 4.13 -2.49
N GLY A 36 -14.20 4.31 -1.26
CA GLY A 36 -15.31 5.23 -0.98
C GLY A 36 -15.04 6.70 -1.32
N TYR A 37 -13.78 7.11 -1.49
CA TYR A 37 -13.49 8.46 -2.02
C TYR A 37 -13.96 8.64 -3.47
N ARG A 38 -14.26 7.55 -4.20
CA ARG A 38 -14.88 7.60 -5.52
C ARG A 38 -16.16 8.45 -5.54
N ASP A 39 -16.96 8.38 -4.47
CA ASP A 39 -18.26 9.07 -4.42
C ASP A 39 -18.15 10.54 -4.02
N SER A 40 -17.02 10.94 -3.42
CA SER A 40 -16.86 12.27 -2.81
C SER A 40 -15.72 13.12 -3.40
N ASP A 41 -14.83 12.53 -4.20
CA ASP A 41 -13.70 13.20 -4.84
C ASP A 41 -13.67 12.91 -6.34
N PRO A 42 -14.16 13.83 -7.19
CA PRO A 42 -14.17 13.65 -8.64
C PRO A 42 -12.80 13.41 -9.26
N ALA A 43 -11.73 14.00 -8.69
CA ALA A 43 -10.37 13.83 -9.20
C ALA A 43 -9.81 12.45 -8.87
N PHE A 44 -10.19 11.90 -7.72
CA PHE A 44 -9.89 10.52 -7.34
C PHE A 44 -10.72 9.53 -8.15
N ALA A 45 -12.02 9.80 -8.37
CA ALA A 45 -12.89 8.99 -9.21
C ALA A 45 -12.34 8.88 -10.65
N ALA A 46 -11.94 10.00 -11.24
CA ALA A 46 -11.31 10.03 -12.56
C ALA A 46 -9.99 9.24 -12.59
N PHE A 47 -9.20 9.31 -11.52
CA PHE A 47 -7.97 8.53 -11.41
C PHE A 47 -8.23 7.02 -11.32
N LEU A 48 -9.21 6.59 -10.53
CA LEU A 48 -9.60 5.18 -10.46
C LEU A 48 -10.10 4.68 -11.82
N ALA A 49 -10.99 5.42 -12.47
CA ALA A 49 -11.51 5.07 -13.80
C ALA A 49 -10.39 4.97 -14.84
N PHE A 50 -9.41 5.89 -14.79
CA PHE A 50 -8.23 5.81 -15.63
C PHE A 50 -7.47 4.50 -15.42
N LEU A 51 -7.12 4.17 -14.16
CA LEU A 51 -6.43 2.92 -13.84
C LEU A 51 -7.21 1.69 -14.30
N GLU A 52 -8.52 1.63 -14.03
CA GLU A 52 -9.41 0.52 -14.42
C GLU A 52 -9.51 0.33 -15.93
N SER A 53 -9.36 1.40 -16.70
CA SER A 53 -9.38 1.33 -18.17
C SER A 53 -8.10 0.74 -18.77
N LEU A 54 -6.97 0.79 -18.05
CA LEU A 54 -5.65 0.40 -18.58
C LEU A 54 -5.63 -1.02 -19.15
N PRO A 55 -6.12 -2.08 -18.47
CA PRO A 55 -6.13 -3.43 -19.03
C PRO A 55 -6.81 -3.52 -20.39
N GLY A 56 -7.80 -2.68 -20.67
CA GLY A 56 -8.54 -2.63 -21.94
C GLY A 56 -7.88 -1.78 -23.04
N GLN A 57 -6.77 -1.09 -22.78
CA GLN A 57 -6.09 -0.20 -23.74
C GLN A 57 -4.80 -0.85 -24.30
N PRO A 58 -4.87 -1.66 -25.36
CA PRO A 58 -3.71 -2.38 -25.90
C PRO A 58 -2.66 -1.48 -26.58
N GLU A 59 -3.02 -0.25 -26.98
CA GLU A 59 -2.17 0.63 -27.82
C GLU A 59 -1.51 1.79 -27.08
N LEU A 60 -1.71 1.93 -25.76
CA LEU A 60 -1.15 3.07 -25.04
C LEU A 60 0.38 2.98 -24.99
N SER A 61 1.06 3.96 -25.60
CA SER A 61 2.51 4.10 -25.49
C SER A 61 2.93 4.44 -24.07
N ARG A 62 4.20 4.22 -23.74
CA ARG A 62 4.74 4.54 -22.41
C ARG A 62 4.67 6.04 -22.15
N GLU A 63 4.97 6.84 -23.15
CA GLU A 63 4.96 8.30 -23.09
C GLU A 63 3.54 8.81 -22.83
N ALA A 64 2.56 8.31 -23.58
CA ALA A 64 1.15 8.66 -23.38
C ALA A 64 0.64 8.24 -22.00
N LEU A 65 1.05 7.07 -21.52
CA LEU A 65 0.74 6.61 -20.16
C LEU A 65 1.30 7.57 -19.11
N THR A 66 2.58 7.94 -19.22
CA THR A 66 3.24 8.84 -18.28
C THR A 66 2.59 10.22 -18.28
N GLU A 67 2.26 10.77 -19.44
CA GLU A 67 1.58 12.07 -19.56
C GLU A 67 0.20 12.06 -18.91
N GLN A 68 -0.63 11.06 -19.23
CA GLN A 68 -1.97 10.94 -18.65
C GLN A 68 -1.90 10.68 -17.13
N LEU A 69 -0.98 9.83 -16.69
CA LEU A 69 -0.78 9.55 -15.28
C LEU A 69 -0.29 10.79 -14.51
N ALA A 70 0.59 11.61 -15.09
CA ALA A 70 1.13 12.81 -14.45
C ALA A 70 0.03 13.79 -14.02
N VAL A 71 -1.03 13.94 -14.83
CA VAL A 71 -2.21 14.76 -14.49
C VAL A 71 -2.87 14.29 -13.20
N HIS A 72 -3.05 12.97 -13.06
CA HIS A 72 -3.63 12.39 -11.85
C HIS A 72 -2.68 12.48 -10.65
N LEU A 73 -1.37 12.33 -10.86
CA LEU A 73 -0.35 12.39 -9.81
C LEU A 73 -0.05 13.80 -9.30
N ALA A 74 -0.58 14.86 -9.92
CA ALA A 74 -0.54 16.20 -9.34
C ALA A 74 -1.21 16.25 -7.95
N ARG A 75 -2.16 15.35 -7.68
CA ARG A 75 -2.88 15.26 -6.40
C ARG A 75 -2.15 14.35 -5.41
N PRO A 76 -1.85 14.81 -4.18
CA PRO A 76 -1.20 13.98 -3.16
C PRO A 76 -1.92 12.67 -2.86
N ARG A 77 -3.26 12.69 -2.85
CA ARG A 77 -4.10 11.54 -2.56
C ARG A 77 -3.92 10.42 -3.58
N ASN A 78 -3.94 10.76 -4.87
CA ASN A 78 -3.77 9.81 -5.97
C ASN A 78 -2.38 9.17 -5.94
N ARG A 79 -1.34 9.98 -5.67
CA ARG A 79 0.03 9.47 -5.48
C ARG A 79 0.10 8.44 -4.37
N PHE A 80 -0.48 8.76 -3.22
CA PHE A 80 -0.45 7.87 -2.06
C PHE A 80 -1.27 6.59 -2.31
N PHE A 81 -2.44 6.70 -2.93
CA PHE A 81 -3.24 5.53 -3.31
C PHE A 81 -2.48 4.62 -4.28
N LEU A 82 -1.83 5.19 -5.30
CA LEU A 82 -0.99 4.42 -6.22
C LEU A 82 0.15 3.72 -5.48
N PHE A 83 0.76 4.38 -4.50
CA PHE A 83 1.76 3.75 -3.63
C PHE A 83 1.18 2.54 -2.89
N VAL A 84 -0.01 2.64 -2.30
CA VAL A 84 -0.66 1.51 -1.59
C VAL A 84 -0.90 0.32 -2.52
N VAL A 85 -1.40 0.57 -3.72
CA VAL A 85 -1.63 -0.46 -4.75
C VAL A 85 -0.33 -1.20 -5.09
N TRP A 86 0.78 -0.45 -5.19
CA TRP A 86 2.11 -1.02 -5.45
C TRP A 86 2.73 -1.72 -4.25
N PHE A 87 2.48 -1.20 -3.05
CA PHE A 87 2.99 -1.78 -1.81
C PHE A 87 2.41 -3.18 -1.56
N PHE A 88 1.17 -3.44 -1.97
CA PHE A 88 0.52 -4.75 -1.87
C PHE A 88 0.39 -5.48 -3.22
N ARG A 89 1.29 -5.18 -4.15
CA ARG A 89 1.23 -5.68 -5.53
C ARG A 89 1.18 -7.20 -5.64
N GLU A 90 1.88 -7.92 -4.77
CA GLU A 90 2.01 -9.38 -4.81
C GLU A 90 1.04 -10.11 -3.88
N GLY A 91 0.18 -9.38 -3.15
CA GLY A 91 -0.84 -9.96 -2.29
C GLY A 91 -0.95 -9.25 -0.94
N ALA A 92 -1.37 -10.01 0.08
CA ALA A 92 -1.68 -9.45 1.40
C ALA A 92 -0.46 -8.93 2.18
N GLN A 93 0.75 -9.32 1.75
CA GLN A 93 2.02 -8.90 2.35
C GLN A 93 2.66 -7.76 1.54
N PRO A 94 3.39 -6.84 2.20
CA PRO A 94 4.16 -5.83 1.49
C PRO A 94 5.13 -6.45 0.49
N THR A 95 5.06 -6.03 -0.75
CA THR A 95 6.05 -6.36 -1.77
C THR A 95 7.38 -5.68 -1.41
N PRO A 96 8.50 -6.42 -1.25
CA PRO A 96 9.79 -5.84 -0.93
C PRO A 96 10.25 -4.82 -1.97
N LEU A 97 10.90 -3.73 -1.55
CA LEU A 97 11.35 -2.67 -2.47
C LEU A 97 12.30 -3.20 -3.55
N ALA A 98 13.16 -4.17 -3.19
CA ALA A 98 14.11 -4.80 -4.10
C ALA A 98 13.42 -5.66 -5.18
N SER A 99 12.18 -6.10 -4.94
CA SER A 99 11.37 -6.87 -5.88
C SER A 99 10.54 -5.97 -6.80
N LEU A 100 10.43 -4.67 -6.49
CA LEU A 100 9.68 -3.73 -7.31
C LEU A 100 10.49 -3.34 -8.56
N PRO A 101 9.86 -3.30 -9.75
CA PRO A 101 10.47 -2.70 -10.93
C PRO A 101 10.72 -1.20 -10.71
N ASP A 102 11.72 -0.65 -11.40
CA ASP A 102 11.98 0.79 -11.34
C ASP A 102 10.85 1.60 -11.99
N LEU A 103 10.20 2.45 -11.19
CA LEU A 103 9.07 3.29 -11.60
C LEU A 103 9.47 4.72 -11.94
N SER A 104 10.76 5.06 -11.85
CA SER A 104 11.31 6.38 -12.16
C SER A 104 10.76 6.96 -13.47
N ALA A 105 10.82 6.19 -14.55
CA ALA A 105 10.40 6.63 -15.88
C ALA A 105 8.87 6.62 -16.10
N LEU A 106 8.09 6.16 -15.13
CA LEU A 106 6.62 6.25 -15.15
C LEU A 106 6.11 7.39 -14.24
N LEU A 107 6.71 7.53 -13.06
CA LEU A 107 6.26 8.48 -12.03
C LEU A 107 7.02 9.82 -12.09
N GLY A 108 8.21 9.82 -12.69
CA GLY A 108 9.22 10.86 -12.53
C GLY A 108 10.07 10.66 -11.26
N GLU A 109 11.33 11.07 -11.30
CA GLU A 109 12.30 10.88 -10.22
C GLU A 109 11.84 11.42 -8.86
N SER A 110 11.19 12.59 -8.84
CA SER A 110 10.70 13.21 -7.59
C SER A 110 9.62 12.36 -6.90
N HIS A 111 8.65 11.87 -7.66
CA HIS A 111 7.62 10.99 -7.13
C HIS A 111 8.18 9.63 -6.76
N TRP A 112 9.13 9.11 -7.54
CA TRP A 112 9.79 7.85 -7.23
C TRP A 112 10.62 7.90 -5.94
N ALA A 113 11.36 8.98 -5.70
CA ALA A 113 12.05 9.21 -4.44
C ALA A 113 11.07 9.23 -3.25
N THR A 114 9.91 9.86 -3.43
CA THR A 114 8.84 9.87 -2.42
C THR A 114 8.28 8.47 -2.17
N PHE A 115 8.04 7.69 -3.22
CA PHE A 115 7.60 6.29 -3.13
C PHE A 115 8.60 5.43 -2.37
N ARG A 116 9.90 5.52 -2.68
CA ARG A 116 10.95 4.77 -1.96
C ARG A 116 10.99 5.12 -0.47
N ARG A 117 10.83 6.41 -0.13
CA ARG A 117 10.74 6.86 1.26
C ARG A 117 9.51 6.29 1.97
N TRP A 118 8.34 6.35 1.34
CA TRP A 118 7.12 5.74 1.89
C TRP A 118 7.27 4.24 2.04
N HIS A 119 7.86 3.56 1.06
CA HIS A 119 8.08 2.12 1.11
C HIS A 119 8.88 1.72 2.35
N ARG A 120 10.04 2.35 2.58
CA ARG A 120 10.85 2.10 3.78
C ARG A 120 10.05 2.32 5.06
N LYS A 121 9.35 3.45 5.18
CA LYS A 121 8.54 3.76 6.36
C LYS A 121 7.45 2.72 6.60
N TYR A 122 6.61 2.46 5.60
CA TYR A 122 5.47 1.56 5.74
C TYR A 122 5.91 0.11 5.91
N HIS A 123 7.03 -0.29 5.34
CA HIS A 123 7.61 -1.61 5.57
C HIS A 123 8.03 -1.77 7.04
N THR A 124 8.70 -0.76 7.63
CA THR A 124 9.00 -0.76 9.06
C THR A 124 7.74 -0.79 9.92
N ASP A 125 6.73 0.05 9.60
CA ASP A 125 5.45 0.06 10.32
C ASP A 125 4.77 -1.33 10.26
N PHE A 126 4.85 -2.00 9.12
CA PHE A 126 4.29 -3.33 8.93
C PHE A 126 5.04 -4.41 9.72
N VAL A 127 6.38 -4.37 9.73
CA VAL A 127 7.20 -5.29 10.55
C VAL A 127 6.89 -5.09 12.03
N ALA A 128 6.80 -3.84 12.50
CA ALA A 128 6.45 -3.54 13.88
C ALA A 128 5.07 -4.10 14.26
N LEU A 129 4.11 -3.98 13.36
CA LEU A 129 2.76 -4.53 13.55
C LEU A 129 2.78 -6.06 13.61
N GLN A 130 3.56 -6.72 12.76
CA GLN A 130 3.72 -8.17 12.78
C GLN A 130 4.38 -8.64 14.08
N CYS A 131 5.40 -7.94 14.58
CA CYS A 131 6.03 -8.22 15.86
C CYS A 131 5.02 -8.09 17.01
N LEU A 132 4.21 -7.03 17.02
CA LEU A 132 3.18 -6.81 18.02
C LEU A 132 2.15 -7.96 18.01
N GLN A 133 1.62 -8.31 16.84
CA GLN A 133 0.66 -9.41 16.69
C GLN A 133 1.25 -10.78 17.05
N ALA A 134 2.54 -11.01 16.76
CA ALA A 134 3.22 -12.22 17.18
C ALA A 134 3.38 -12.27 18.71
N TRP A 135 3.67 -11.14 19.34
CA TRP A 135 3.76 -11.01 20.79
C TRP A 135 2.40 -11.20 21.47
N GLU A 136 1.32 -10.61 20.95
CA GLU A 136 -0.06 -10.79 21.44
C GLU A 136 -0.52 -12.25 21.43
N ARG A 137 -0.01 -13.05 20.49
CA ARG A 137 -0.35 -14.49 20.39
C ARG A 137 0.30 -15.33 21.50
N GLN A 138 1.28 -14.79 22.24
CA GLN A 138 1.89 -15.51 23.35
C GLN A 138 0.87 -15.72 24.48
N PRO A 139 0.77 -16.92 25.08
CA PRO A 139 -0.29 -17.25 26.04
C PRO A 139 -0.39 -16.27 27.22
N GLU A 140 0.75 -15.86 27.77
CA GLU A 140 0.82 -14.95 28.92
C GLU A 140 0.36 -13.53 28.56
N VAL A 141 0.73 -13.05 27.37
CA VAL A 141 0.33 -11.73 26.85
C VAL A 141 -1.15 -11.73 26.52
N LYS A 142 -1.63 -12.76 25.82
CA LYS A 142 -3.06 -12.93 25.51
C LYS A 142 -3.92 -12.94 26.76
N ALA A 143 -3.47 -13.59 27.84
CA ALA A 143 -4.15 -13.57 29.12
C ALA A 143 -4.19 -12.16 29.75
N ALA A 144 -3.10 -11.40 29.64
CA ALA A 144 -3.05 -10.01 30.12
C ALA A 144 -3.96 -9.06 29.32
N TYR A 145 -4.24 -9.39 28.05
CA TYR A 145 -5.12 -8.64 27.16
C TYR A 145 -6.60 -8.99 27.35
N GLN A 146 -6.91 -9.97 28.20
CA GLN A 146 -8.27 -10.34 28.56
C GLN A 146 -8.57 -9.95 30.01
N TYR A 147 -9.42 -8.93 30.20
CA TYR A 147 -9.88 -8.54 31.53
C TYR A 147 -11.37 -8.84 31.69
N ARG A 148 -11.71 -9.78 32.57
CA ARG A 148 -13.11 -10.20 32.83
C ARG A 148 -13.89 -10.57 31.56
N GLY A 149 -13.23 -11.23 30.61
CA GLY A 149 -13.83 -11.64 29.33
C GLY A 149 -13.92 -10.54 28.27
N VAL A 150 -13.41 -9.34 28.55
CA VAL A 150 -13.28 -8.25 27.58
C VAL A 150 -11.90 -8.30 26.94
N ASP A 151 -11.86 -8.28 25.61
CA ASP A 151 -10.63 -8.15 24.83
C ASP A 151 -10.18 -6.67 24.79
N LEU A 152 -8.98 -6.40 25.31
CA LEU A 152 -8.39 -5.07 25.42
C LEU A 152 -7.35 -4.78 24.32
N SER A 153 -7.14 -5.69 23.37
CA SER A 153 -6.15 -5.58 22.28
C SER A 153 -6.11 -4.21 21.63
N GLY A 154 -7.22 -3.72 21.07
CA GLY A 154 -7.24 -2.43 20.39
C GLY A 154 -6.81 -1.22 21.24
N ALA A 155 -6.98 -1.25 22.56
CA ALA A 155 -6.57 -0.16 23.46
C ALA A 155 -5.09 -0.25 23.86
N LEU A 156 -4.59 -1.47 24.05
CA LEU A 156 -3.21 -1.73 24.44
C LEU A 156 -2.25 -1.62 23.24
N ASP A 157 -2.68 -2.06 22.05
CA ASP A 157 -1.90 -1.99 20.81
C ASP A 157 -1.56 -0.54 20.46
N TYR A 158 -2.52 0.37 20.63
CA TYR A 158 -2.32 1.80 20.37
C TYR A 158 -1.19 2.40 21.23
N GLN A 159 -1.02 1.91 22.46
CA GLN A 159 0.06 2.36 23.35
C GLN A 159 1.37 1.58 23.16
N ALA A 160 1.29 0.31 22.81
CA ALA A 160 2.45 -0.56 22.62
C ALA A 160 3.17 -0.28 21.29
N PHE A 161 2.43 0.07 20.23
CA PHE A 161 2.97 0.24 18.90
C PHE A 161 4.05 1.34 18.80
N PRO A 162 3.88 2.56 19.35
CA PRO A 162 4.95 3.56 19.35
C PRO A 162 6.22 3.08 20.07
N ARG A 163 6.07 2.36 21.20
CA ARG A 163 7.22 1.82 21.96
C ARG A 163 7.95 0.73 21.19
N MET A 164 7.21 -0.09 20.44
CA MET A 164 7.77 -1.11 19.56
C MET A 164 8.56 -0.46 18.42
N LEU A 165 8.01 0.58 17.80
CA LEU A 165 8.72 1.36 16.78
C LEU A 165 10.00 1.98 17.34
N ASP A 166 9.94 2.67 18.47
CA ASP A 166 11.12 3.27 19.12
C ASP A 166 12.19 2.21 19.42
N SER A 167 11.79 1.04 19.91
CA SER A 167 12.72 -0.06 20.19
C SER A 167 13.39 -0.60 18.93
N LEU A 168 12.64 -0.78 17.85
CA LEU A 168 13.19 -1.18 16.56
C LEU A 168 14.14 -0.12 16.00
N PHE A 169 13.75 1.15 15.99
CA PHE A 169 14.60 2.25 15.50
C PHE A 169 15.89 2.41 16.31
N ASN A 170 15.81 2.27 17.64
CA ASN A 170 16.99 2.35 18.50
C ASN A 170 17.89 1.11 18.39
N ALA A 171 17.31 -0.09 18.19
CA ALA A 171 18.10 -1.29 17.94
C ALA A 171 18.96 -1.17 16.66
N PHE A 172 18.45 -0.49 15.63
CA PHE A 172 19.21 -0.20 14.41
C PHE A 172 20.19 0.97 14.52
N SER A 173 20.10 1.78 15.59
CA SER A 173 21.01 2.93 15.82
C SER A 173 22.13 2.61 16.82
N ALA A 174 22.06 1.45 17.48
CA ALA A 174 23.02 0.99 18.47
C ALA A 174 24.07 0.01 17.90
N GLU A 175 23.98 -0.33 16.61
CA GLU A 175 25.04 -0.97 15.80
C GLU A 175 25.87 0.08 15.06
#